data_AF-A0A1A8PFM1-F1
#
_entry.id   AF-A0A1A8PFM1-F1
#
_cell.length_a   1.000
_cell.length_b   1.000
_cell.length_c   1.000
_cell.angle_alpha   90.00
_cell.angle_beta   90.00
_cell.angle_gamma   90.00
#
_symmetry.space_group_name_H-M   'P 1'
#
loop_
_entity.id
_entity.type
_entity.pdbx_description
1 polymer ?
#
loop_
_entity_poly.entity_id
_entity_poly.type
_entity_poly.pdbx_seq_one_letter_code
_entity_poly.pdbx_strand_id
1 'polypeptide(L)'
;KRQRLQSTHSKYGINRQDRPKVTDLMYTTFSLQRKHINRIPAPSLTDLQTSWPYLFTQRGIFSLFELLTDVGILRALELSIEEFVNAIVGYFRTKVKTANVQTILAQEETDDLTFLVFQLLMAHFKESPDGPILTTDEFATAADV
;
A
#
# COMPACT_ATOMS: atom_id res chain seq x y z
N LYS A 1 -11.74 20.27 -13.68
CA LYS A 1 -10.71 19.58 -12.85
C LYS A 1 -10.66 18.07 -13.13
N ARG A 2 -11.75 17.31 -13.00
CA ARG A 2 -11.83 15.87 -13.37
C ARG A 2 -11.26 15.53 -14.76
N GLN A 3 -11.71 16.23 -15.82
CA GLN A 3 -11.20 16.00 -17.18
C GLN A 3 -9.67 16.16 -17.27
N ARG A 4 -9.06 17.05 -16.49
CA ARG A 4 -7.59 17.21 -16.46
C ARG A 4 -6.90 15.99 -15.85
N LEU A 5 -7.48 15.38 -14.82
CA LEU A 5 -6.96 14.11 -14.26
C LEU A 5 -7.05 12.99 -15.31
N GLN A 6 -8.21 12.85 -15.96
CA GLN A 6 -8.43 11.85 -17.00
C GLN A 6 -7.47 12.03 -18.18
N SER A 7 -7.35 13.25 -18.73
CA SER A 7 -6.41 13.53 -19.83
C SER A 7 -4.94 13.32 -19.43
N THR A 8 -4.58 13.61 -18.18
CA THR A 8 -3.20 13.36 -17.70
C THR A 8 -2.93 11.86 -17.63
N HIS A 9 -3.89 11.08 -17.13
CA HIS A 9 -3.81 9.63 -17.10
C HIS A 9 -3.75 9.03 -18.51
N SER A 10 -4.63 9.42 -19.43
CA SER A 10 -4.61 8.93 -20.81
C SER A 10 -3.31 9.22 -21.55
N LYS A 11 -2.65 10.35 -21.25
CA LYS A 11 -1.41 10.76 -21.94
C LYS A 11 -0.14 10.16 -21.34
N TYR A 12 -0.13 9.88 -20.04
CA TYR A 12 1.10 9.54 -19.30
C TYR A 12 0.98 8.30 -18.41
N GLY A 13 -0.19 7.69 -18.35
CA GLY A 13 -0.48 6.55 -17.48
C GLY A 13 -0.41 6.89 -15.99
N ILE A 14 -0.24 5.82 -15.21
CA ILE A 14 -0.19 5.83 -13.75
C ILE A 14 1.13 6.43 -13.23
N ASN A 15 2.19 6.32 -14.03
CA ASN A 15 3.58 6.69 -13.70
C ASN A 15 3.82 8.19 -13.40
N ARG A 16 2.80 9.05 -13.49
CA ARG A 16 2.90 10.49 -13.15
C ARG A 16 2.08 10.89 -11.93
N GLN A 17 1.68 9.93 -11.11
CA GLN A 17 0.93 10.20 -9.90
C GLN A 17 1.65 11.15 -8.92
N ASP A 18 2.99 11.15 -8.91
CA ASP A 18 3.82 11.93 -7.97
C ASP A 18 3.93 13.42 -8.31
N ARG A 19 3.27 13.90 -9.38
CA ARG A 19 3.32 15.33 -9.68
C ARG A 19 2.48 16.10 -8.66
N PRO A 20 3.01 17.18 -8.06
CA PRO A 20 2.24 18.05 -7.14
C PRO A 20 0.88 18.49 -7.71
N LYS A 21 0.82 18.68 -9.04
CA LYS A 21 -0.39 19.04 -9.77
C LYS A 21 -1.47 17.93 -9.78
N VAL A 22 -1.09 16.66 -9.80
CA VAL A 22 -2.03 15.54 -9.71
C VAL A 22 -2.56 15.44 -8.28
N THR A 23 -1.68 15.56 -7.27
CA THR A 23 -2.07 15.60 -5.85
C THR A 23 -3.07 16.72 -5.55
N ASP A 24 -2.79 17.96 -5.99
CA ASP A 24 -3.71 19.10 -5.84
C ASP A 24 -5.05 18.86 -6.55
N LEU A 25 -5.02 18.30 -7.75
CA LEU A 25 -6.24 17.97 -8.47
C LEU A 25 -7.05 16.87 -7.77
N MET A 26 -6.39 15.86 -7.20
CA MET A 26 -7.05 14.81 -6.42
C MET A 26 -7.71 15.38 -5.17
N TYR A 27 -6.97 16.18 -4.39
CA TYR A 27 -7.48 16.85 -3.20
C TYR A 27 -8.67 17.76 -3.52
N THR A 28 -8.52 18.64 -4.51
CA THR A 28 -9.57 19.61 -4.86
C THR A 28 -10.77 18.99 -5.61
N THR A 29 -10.71 17.72 -6.00
CA THR A 29 -11.85 16.99 -6.59
C THR A 29 -12.43 15.94 -5.65
N PHE A 30 -11.95 15.84 -4.41
CA PHE A 30 -12.40 14.85 -3.43
C PHE A 30 -13.92 14.81 -3.25
N SER A 31 -14.59 15.96 -3.11
CA SER A 31 -16.05 16.02 -2.96
C SER A 31 -16.79 15.45 -4.18
N LEU A 32 -16.26 15.66 -5.39
CA LEU A 32 -16.80 15.10 -6.63
C LEU A 32 -16.57 13.59 -6.72
N GLN A 33 -15.40 13.12 -6.26
CA GLN A 33 -15.09 11.69 -6.18
C GLN A 33 -16.08 10.99 -5.25
N ARG A 34 -16.27 11.50 -4.01
CA ARG A 34 -17.22 10.97 -3.03
C ARG A 34 -18.67 10.99 -3.54
N LYS A 35 -19.09 12.08 -4.19
CA LYS A 35 -20.41 12.16 -4.82
C LYS A 35 -20.61 11.10 -5.90
N HIS A 36 -19.57 10.81 -6.68
CA HIS A 36 -19.65 9.78 -7.72
C HIS A 36 -19.69 8.38 -7.12
N ILE A 37 -18.80 8.07 -6.17
CA ILE A 37 -18.71 6.77 -5.48
C ILE A 37 -20.02 6.42 -4.77
N ASN A 38 -20.60 7.39 -4.06
CA ASN A 38 -21.82 7.17 -3.27
C ASN A 38 -23.11 7.41 -4.08
N ARG A 39 -23.03 7.47 -5.42
CA ARG A 39 -24.21 7.69 -6.28
C ARG A 39 -25.15 6.48 -6.18
N ILE A 40 -26.45 6.75 -6.31
CA ILE A 40 -27.50 5.72 -6.44
C ILE A 40 -28.17 5.90 -7.82
N PRO A 41 -28.25 4.85 -8.67
CA PRO A 41 -27.63 3.53 -8.47
C PRO A 41 -26.10 3.61 -8.43
N ALA A 42 -25.48 2.60 -7.79
CA ALA A 42 -24.03 2.53 -7.65
C ALA A 42 -23.35 2.54 -9.03
N PRO A 43 -22.27 3.35 -9.22
CA PRO A 43 -21.51 3.31 -10.46
C PRO A 43 -20.77 1.98 -10.58
N SER A 44 -20.48 1.56 -11.82
CA SER A 44 -19.63 0.39 -12.04
C SER A 44 -18.18 0.68 -11.65
N LEU A 45 -17.41 -0.37 -11.36
CA LEU A 45 -15.97 -0.25 -11.10
C LEU A 45 -15.24 0.38 -12.30
N THR A 46 -15.58 -0.05 -13.52
CA THR A 46 -15.02 0.47 -14.78
C THR A 46 -15.30 1.97 -14.96
N ASP A 47 -16.50 2.43 -14.59
CA ASP A 47 -16.86 3.85 -14.64
C ASP A 47 -16.01 4.67 -13.68
N LEU A 48 -15.78 4.14 -12.47
CA LEU A 48 -14.95 4.78 -11.45
C LEU A 48 -13.48 4.83 -11.87
N GLN A 49 -12.92 3.74 -12.38
CA GLN A 49 -11.54 3.67 -12.87
C GLN A 49 -11.32 4.64 -14.04
N THR A 50 -12.29 4.76 -14.95
CA THR A 50 -12.23 5.71 -16.07
C THR A 50 -12.39 7.16 -15.60
N SER A 51 -13.25 7.40 -14.61
CA SER A 51 -13.54 8.75 -14.10
C SER A 51 -12.47 9.29 -13.17
N TRP A 52 -11.86 8.40 -12.38
CA TRP A 52 -10.97 8.69 -11.27
C TRP A 52 -9.81 7.69 -11.23
N PRO A 53 -8.98 7.61 -12.27
CA PRO A 53 -7.97 6.56 -12.41
C PRO A 53 -6.99 6.54 -11.23
N TYR A 54 -6.64 7.73 -10.72
CA TYR A 54 -5.72 7.86 -9.59
C TYR A 54 -6.31 7.42 -8.24
N LEU A 55 -7.61 7.08 -8.13
CA LEU A 55 -8.12 6.42 -6.91
C LEU A 55 -7.62 4.98 -6.78
N PHE A 56 -7.29 4.32 -7.89
CA PHE A 56 -6.96 2.89 -7.95
C PHE A 56 -5.45 2.68 -8.03
N THR A 57 -4.73 3.55 -7.35
CA THR A 57 -3.27 3.55 -7.32
C THR A 57 -2.85 3.57 -5.86
N GLN A 58 -1.71 2.97 -5.52
CA GLN A 58 -1.29 2.83 -4.12
C GLN A 58 -1.25 4.18 -3.38
N ARG A 59 -0.58 5.20 -3.94
CA ARG A 59 -0.57 6.55 -3.35
C ARG A 59 -1.97 7.17 -3.28
N GLY A 60 -2.86 6.84 -4.21
CA GLY A 60 -4.20 7.40 -4.28
C GLY A 60 -5.09 6.84 -3.19
N ILE A 61 -4.98 5.54 -2.95
CA ILE A 61 -5.62 4.83 -1.85
C ILE A 61 -5.12 5.40 -0.51
N PHE A 62 -3.80 5.51 -0.33
CA PHE A 62 -3.23 6.08 0.90
C PHE A 62 -3.65 7.52 1.13
N SER A 63 -3.58 8.37 0.11
CA SER A 63 -3.98 9.79 0.23
C SER A 63 -5.46 9.94 0.53
N LEU A 64 -6.31 9.09 -0.07
CA LEU A 64 -7.75 9.10 0.20
C LEU A 64 -8.05 8.63 1.62
N PHE A 65 -7.38 7.56 2.06
CA PHE A 65 -7.53 7.04 3.41
C PHE A 65 -7.12 8.09 4.44
N GLU A 66 -5.92 8.67 4.30
CA GLU A 66 -5.41 9.73 5.19
C GLU A 66 -6.37 10.94 5.21
N LEU A 67 -6.88 11.38 4.06
CA LEU A 67 -7.84 12.47 4.02
C LEU A 67 -9.17 12.16 4.73
N LEU A 68 -9.59 10.88 4.76
CA LEU A 68 -10.84 10.44 5.39
C LEU A 68 -10.70 10.18 6.89
N THR A 69 -9.54 9.70 7.33
CA THR A 69 -9.33 9.21 8.70
C THR A 69 -8.38 10.08 9.51
N ASP A 70 -7.66 11.01 8.86
CA ASP A 70 -6.52 11.75 9.40
C ASP A 70 -5.35 10.83 9.83
N VAL A 71 -5.33 9.59 9.31
CA VAL A 71 -4.29 8.59 9.60
C VAL A 71 -3.45 8.33 8.35
N GLY A 72 -2.22 8.83 8.35
CA GLY A 72 -1.23 8.52 7.32
C GLY A 72 -0.65 7.11 7.51
N ILE A 73 -1.24 6.10 6.86
CA ILE A 73 -0.88 4.67 7.02
C ILE A 73 0.63 4.44 6.90
N LEU A 74 1.25 5.00 5.85
CA LEU A 74 2.69 4.82 5.62
C LEU A 74 3.53 5.37 6.77
N ARG A 75 3.21 6.58 7.21
CA ARG A 75 3.90 7.22 8.34
C ARG A 75 3.67 6.49 9.66
N ALA A 76 2.44 6.02 9.89
CA ALA A 76 2.11 5.23 11.07
C ALA A 76 2.89 3.91 11.11
N LEU A 77 3.01 3.24 9.96
CA LEU A 77 3.81 2.02 9.82
C LEU A 77 5.30 2.30 10.07
N GLU A 78 5.85 3.34 9.44
CA GLU A 78 7.26 3.76 9.63
C GLU A 78 7.56 4.01 11.11
N LEU A 79 6.76 4.83 11.79
CA LEU A 79 6.93 5.11 13.22
C LEU A 79 6.83 3.86 14.09
N SER A 80 5.89 2.95 13.76
CA SER A 80 5.74 1.70 14.51
C SER A 80 6.95 0.79 14.33
N ILE A 81 7.51 0.73 13.12
CA ILE A 81 8.74 -0.02 12.87
C ILE A 81 9.88 0.61 13.66
N GLU A 82 10.11 1.92 13.55
CA GLU A 82 11.17 2.62 14.30
C GLU A 82 11.08 2.37 15.81
N GLU A 83 9.87 2.37 16.37
CA GLU A 83 9.65 2.13 17.80
C GLU A 83 9.92 0.68 18.20
N PHE A 84 9.48 -0.29 17.41
CA PHE A 84 9.46 -1.70 17.82
C PHE A 84 10.58 -2.57 17.21
N VAL A 85 11.32 -2.09 16.21
CA VAL A 85 12.29 -2.91 15.45
C VAL A 85 13.29 -3.61 16.36
N ASN A 86 13.88 -2.88 17.31
CA ASN A 86 14.87 -3.43 18.24
C ASN A 86 14.24 -4.41 19.23
N ALA A 87 13.02 -4.13 19.70
CA ALA A 87 12.31 -5.00 20.63
C ALA A 87 11.95 -6.34 19.97
N ILE A 88 11.48 -6.29 18.72
CA ILE A 88 11.14 -7.48 17.92
C ILE A 88 12.40 -8.31 17.64
N VAL A 89 13.47 -7.68 17.14
CA VAL A 89 14.75 -8.38 16.90
C VAL A 89 15.29 -9.00 18.20
N GLY A 90 15.25 -8.26 19.30
CA GLY A 90 15.67 -8.76 20.62
C GLY A 90 14.84 -9.96 21.08
N TYR A 91 13.52 -9.92 20.88
CA TYR A 91 12.63 -11.05 21.15
C TYR A 91 13.01 -12.28 20.33
N PHE A 92 13.24 -12.15 19.02
CA PHE A 92 13.61 -13.28 18.17
C PHE A 92 15.00 -13.84 18.50
N ARG A 93 15.98 -13.00 18.83
CA ARG A 93 17.31 -13.45 19.26
C ARG A 93 17.26 -14.24 20.56
N THR A 94 16.43 -13.82 21.51
CA THR A 94 16.42 -14.37 22.87
C THR A 94 15.41 -15.51 23.08
N LYS A 95 14.19 -15.39 22.55
CA LYS A 95 13.06 -16.26 22.88
C LYS A 95 12.70 -17.29 21.82
N VAL A 96 12.95 -17.02 20.53
CA VAL A 96 12.50 -17.90 19.44
C VAL A 96 13.66 -18.72 18.91
N LYS A 97 13.57 -20.06 18.97
CA LYS A 97 14.67 -20.98 18.63
C LYS A 97 14.38 -21.90 17.42
N THR A 98 13.34 -21.60 16.65
CA THR A 98 13.01 -22.35 15.44
C THR A 98 14.13 -22.26 14.40
N ALA A 99 14.45 -23.37 13.73
CA ALA A 99 15.53 -23.45 12.76
C ALA A 99 15.51 -22.31 11.72
N ASN A 100 14.34 -22.04 11.11
CA ASN A 100 14.21 -20.97 10.09
C ASN A 100 14.58 -19.58 10.63
N VAL A 101 14.13 -19.25 11.85
CA VAL A 101 14.45 -17.97 12.50
C VAL A 101 15.95 -17.88 12.82
N GLN A 102 16.55 -18.99 13.28
CA GLN A 102 17.98 -19.01 13.56
C GLN A 102 18.82 -18.88 12.29
N THR A 103 18.39 -19.47 11.18
CA THR A 103 19.02 -19.28 9.86
C THR A 103 19.00 -17.82 9.43
N ILE A 104 17.86 -17.13 9.58
CA ILE A 104 17.73 -15.70 9.24
C ILE A 104 18.62 -14.84 10.14
N LEU A 105 18.64 -15.11 11.45
CA LEU A 105 19.49 -14.39 12.39
C LEU A 105 20.99 -14.65 12.21
N ALA A 106 21.36 -15.75 11.56
CA ALA A 106 22.75 -16.14 11.29
C ALA A 106 23.27 -15.64 9.94
N GLN A 107 22.40 -15.14 9.05
CA GLN A 107 22.84 -14.44 7.85
C GLN A 107 23.57 -13.14 8.26
N GLU A 108 24.58 -12.74 7.48
CA GLU A 108 25.42 -11.56 7.76
C GLU A 108 24.59 -10.33 8.16
N GLU A 109 25.16 -9.48 9.04
CA GLU A 109 24.48 -8.29 9.58
C GLU A 109 23.87 -7.47 8.44
N THR A 110 22.55 -7.57 8.31
CA THR A 110 21.79 -6.65 7.48
C THR A 110 21.70 -5.33 8.22
N ASP A 111 22.24 -4.28 7.62
CA ASP A 111 22.08 -2.91 8.12
C ASP A 111 20.60 -2.47 8.10
N ASP A 112 19.75 -3.16 7.34
CA ASP A 112 18.31 -2.93 7.29
C ASP A 112 17.56 -3.81 8.30
N LEU A 113 17.47 -3.30 9.53
CA LEU A 113 16.72 -3.95 10.60
C LEU A 113 15.21 -4.06 10.29
N THR A 114 14.66 -3.19 9.45
CA THR A 114 13.25 -3.25 9.04
C THR A 114 13.01 -4.49 8.20
N PHE A 115 13.86 -4.70 7.18
CA PHE A 115 13.80 -5.89 6.34
C PHE A 115 14.01 -7.17 7.16
N LEU A 116 14.94 -7.16 8.12
CA LEU A 116 15.15 -8.26 9.05
C LEU A 116 13.89 -8.59 9.86
N VAL A 117 13.21 -7.57 10.40
CA VAL A 117 11.97 -7.76 11.16
C VAL A 117 10.88 -8.42 10.31
N PHE A 118 10.70 -7.99 9.06
CA PHE A 118 9.75 -8.63 8.15
C PHE A 118 10.09 -10.10 7.91
N GLN A 119 11.35 -10.43 7.61
CA GLN A 119 11.76 -11.82 7.44
C GLN A 119 11.51 -12.67 8.70
N LEU A 120 11.82 -12.14 9.88
CA LEU A 120 11.62 -12.84 11.14
C LEU A 120 10.14 -13.09 11.42
N LEU A 121 9.28 -12.09 11.20
CA LEU A 121 7.83 -12.23 11.35
C LEU A 121 7.27 -13.25 10.38
N MET A 122 7.63 -13.19 9.11
CA MET A 122 7.18 -14.14 8.10
C MET A 122 7.60 -15.57 8.44
N ALA A 123 8.87 -15.77 8.80
CA ALA A 123 9.37 -17.08 9.21
C ALA A 123 8.70 -17.60 10.49
N HIS A 124 8.34 -16.71 11.43
CA HIS A 124 7.63 -17.07 12.64
C HIS A 124 6.19 -17.52 12.37
N PHE A 125 5.47 -16.77 11.53
CA PHE A 125 4.10 -17.06 11.15
C PHE A 125 3.97 -18.11 10.02
N LYS A 126 5.11 -18.61 9.51
CA LYS A 126 5.18 -19.58 8.42
C LYS A 126 4.55 -19.05 7.13
N GLU A 127 4.65 -17.75 6.92
CA GLU A 127 4.25 -17.12 5.66
C GLU A 127 5.31 -17.37 4.59
N SER A 128 4.86 -17.59 3.35
CA SER A 128 5.76 -17.67 2.21
C SER A 128 6.48 -16.33 2.02
N PRO A 129 7.76 -16.28 1.61
CA PRO A 129 8.42 -15.07 1.12
C PRO A 129 7.58 -14.28 0.11
N ASP A 130 6.79 -15.00 -0.69
CA ASP A 130 5.88 -14.45 -1.70
C ASP A 130 4.46 -14.21 -1.18
N GLY A 131 4.16 -14.61 0.07
CA GLY A 131 2.84 -14.54 0.69
C GLY A 131 2.32 -13.14 1.04
N PRO A 132 3.15 -12.17 1.47
CA PRO A 132 2.70 -10.80 1.72
C PRO A 132 2.52 -9.98 0.44
N ILE A 133 3.14 -10.42 -0.67
CA ILE A 133 2.94 -9.79 -1.97
C ILE A 133 1.69 -10.42 -2.57
N LEU A 134 0.56 -9.73 -2.46
CA LEU A 134 -0.55 -9.99 -3.37
C LEU A 134 -0.05 -9.68 -4.78
N THR A 135 0.47 -10.70 -5.48
CA THR A 135 0.59 -10.63 -6.94
C THR A 135 -0.84 -10.67 -7.45
N THR A 136 -1.48 -9.51 -7.51
CA THR A 136 -2.66 -9.33 -8.34
C THR A 136 -2.21 -9.69 -9.74
N ASP A 137 -2.64 -10.86 -10.20
CA ASP A 137 -2.53 -11.22 -11.60
C ASP A 137 -3.12 -10.05 -12.40
N GLU A 138 -2.33 -9.47 -13.30
CA GLU A 138 -2.76 -8.36 -14.16
C GLU A 138 -3.95 -8.76 -15.05
N PHE A 139 -4.25 -10.07 -15.10
CA PHE A 139 -5.37 -10.68 -15.81
C PHE A 139 -6.50 -11.21 -14.89
N ALA A 140 -6.36 -11.13 -13.56
CA ALA A 140 -7.44 -11.56 -12.66
C ALA A 140 -8.68 -10.68 -12.87
N THR A 141 -9.78 -11.32 -13.24
CA THR A 141 -11.07 -10.67 -13.39
C THR A 141 -11.89 -10.82 -12.13
N ALA A 142 -12.98 -10.03 -12.00
CA ALA A 142 -13.88 -10.09 -10.85
C ALA A 142 -14.57 -11.48 -10.67
N ALA A 143 -14.39 -12.42 -11.59
CA ALA A 143 -14.87 -13.80 -11.48
C ALA A 143 -13.84 -14.73 -10.79
N ASP A 144 -12.61 -14.26 -10.58
CA ASP A 144 -11.49 -15.04 -10.04
C ASP A 144 -11.24 -14.78 -8.54
N VAL A 145 -12.16 -14.05 -7.88
CA VAL A 145 -12.20 -13.77 -6.43
C VAL A 145 -13.44 -14.39 -5.81
#